data_AF-A0A6C0KQM8-F1
#
_entry.id   AF-A0A6C0KQM8-F1
#
_cell.length_a   1.000
_cell.length_b   1.000
_cell.length_c   1.000
_cell.angle_alpha   90.00
_cell.angle_beta   90.00
_cell.angle_gamma   90.00
#
_symmetry.space_group_name_H-M   'P 1'
#
loop_
_entity.id
_entity.type
_entity.pdbx_description
1 polymer ?
#
loop_
_entity_poly.entity_id
_entity_poly.type
_entity_poly.pdbx_seq_one_letter_code
_entity_poly.pdbx_strand_id
1 'polypeptide(L)'
;MSGKRNQLPQIQKQSIEDATAEAEARQIEYDPNERARYVREHVRDIARWVSQGDSEDTIRQRDPEFAELYPELFKKIIQRQDLSPIQTMLTMLDRMGEGRLSQHQASIIVGQKLVDRYVTPQLKGNGKQSAP
;
A
#
# COMPACT_ATOMS: atom_id res chain seq x y z
N MET A 1 -15.11 -2.10 -50.08
CA MET A 1 -13.98 -2.65 -49.29
C MET A 1 -13.14 -1.52 -48.73
N SER A 2 -12.43 -1.81 -47.64
CA SER A 2 -11.32 -1.05 -47.01
C SER A 2 -11.67 -0.44 -45.65
N GLY A 3 -11.42 -1.25 -44.61
CA GLY A 3 -11.53 -0.89 -43.20
C GLY A 3 -10.41 0.05 -42.76
N LYS A 4 -10.78 1.07 -41.96
CA LYS A 4 -9.84 1.91 -41.23
C LYS A 4 -9.23 1.09 -40.10
N ARG A 5 -7.93 0.81 -40.19
CA ARG A 5 -7.15 0.22 -39.07
C ARG A 5 -7.05 1.27 -37.97
N ASN A 6 -7.63 0.95 -36.81
CA ASN A 6 -7.51 1.71 -35.57
C ASN A 6 -6.04 1.62 -35.11
N GLN A 7 -5.24 2.65 -35.36
CA GLN A 7 -3.91 2.77 -34.76
C GLN A 7 -4.09 3.21 -33.30
N LEU A 8 -3.70 2.34 -32.37
CA LEU A 8 -3.60 2.70 -30.96
C LEU A 8 -2.63 3.88 -30.82
N PRO A 9 -2.92 4.87 -29.95
CA PRO A 9 -2.04 6.02 -29.76
C PRO A 9 -0.67 5.54 -29.28
N GLN A 10 0.38 5.92 -30.00
CA GLN A 10 1.76 5.73 -29.58
C GLN A 10 1.98 6.61 -28.35
N ILE A 11 2.01 6.00 -27.16
CA ILE A 11 2.38 6.70 -25.94
C ILE A 11 3.83 7.17 -26.13
N GLN A 12 4.00 8.48 -26.28
CA GLN A 12 5.31 9.08 -26.53
C GLN A 12 6.13 8.91 -25.25
N LYS A 13 7.29 8.25 -25.34
CA LYS A 13 8.16 7.96 -24.17
C LYS A 13 8.46 9.21 -23.33
N GLN A 14 8.55 10.36 -24.01
CA GLN A 14 8.76 11.67 -23.39
C GLN A 14 7.64 12.06 -22.42
N SER A 15 6.37 11.75 -22.73
CA SER A 15 5.25 12.04 -21.82
C SER A 15 5.25 11.16 -20.56
N ILE A 16 5.87 9.97 -20.62
CA ILE A 16 6.01 9.10 -19.45
C ILE A 16 7.15 9.62 -18.56
N GLU A 17 8.28 10.00 -19.15
CA GLU A 17 9.43 10.57 -18.43
C GLU A 17 9.04 11.87 -17.72
N ASP A 18 8.31 12.76 -18.41
CA ASP A 18 7.83 14.01 -17.84
C ASP A 18 6.81 13.79 -16.70
N ALA A 19 5.88 12.85 -16.86
CA ALA A 19 4.93 12.49 -15.80
C ALA A 19 5.62 11.82 -14.60
N THR A 20 6.71 11.09 -14.84
CA THR A 20 7.52 10.46 -13.78
C THR A 20 8.30 11.53 -13.01
N ALA A 21 8.92 12.47 -13.72
CA ALA A 21 9.62 13.60 -13.11
C ALA A 21 8.67 14.50 -12.30
N GLU A 22 7.45 14.74 -12.79
CA GLU A 22 6.42 15.48 -12.05
C GLU A 22 6.01 14.73 -10.77
N ALA A 23 5.81 13.41 -10.85
CA ALA A 23 5.46 12.58 -9.69
C ALA A 23 6.60 12.48 -8.67
N GLU A 24 7.86 12.49 -9.11
CA GLU A 24 9.05 12.54 -8.26
C GLU A 24 9.25 13.91 -7.60
N ALA A 25 8.81 14.99 -8.25
CA ALA A 25 8.92 16.36 -7.75
C ALA A 25 7.81 16.75 -6.76
N ARG A 26 6.74 15.95 -6.63
CA ARG A 26 5.67 16.21 -5.65
C ARG A 26 6.24 16.10 -4.24
N GLN A 27 6.12 17.19 -3.49
CA GLN A 27 6.51 17.21 -2.08
C GLN A 27 5.56 16.32 -1.28
N ILE A 28 6.14 15.51 -0.40
CA ILE A 28 5.37 14.70 0.54
C ILE A 28 4.70 15.65 1.52
N GLU A 29 3.37 15.64 1.58
CA GLU A 29 2.57 16.52 2.46
C GLU A 29 2.68 16.16 3.96
N TYR A 30 3.44 15.13 4.30
CA TYR A 30 3.61 14.61 5.65
C TYR A 30 5.04 14.15 5.89
N ASP A 31 5.49 14.18 7.14
CA ASP A 31 6.79 13.61 7.52
C ASP A 31 6.68 12.05 7.55
N PRO A 32 7.49 11.32 6.75
CA PRO A 32 7.43 9.86 6.70
C PRO A 32 7.77 9.19 8.04
N ASN A 33 8.72 9.74 8.81
CA ASN A 33 9.13 9.21 10.10
C ASN A 33 8.03 9.40 11.15
N GLU A 34 7.42 10.59 11.20
CA GLU A 34 6.29 10.86 12.09
C GLU A 34 5.12 9.93 11.78
N ARG A 35 4.79 9.76 10.49
CA ARG A 35 3.73 8.84 10.06
C ARG A 35 4.04 7.40 10.46
N ALA A 36 5.26 6.92 10.21
CA ALA A 36 5.65 5.56 10.53
C ALA A 36 5.60 5.30 12.04
N ARG A 37 6.07 6.27 12.84
CA ARG A 37 6.03 6.21 14.30
C ARG A 37 4.59 6.16 14.82
N TYR A 38 3.73 7.07 14.35
CA TYR A 38 2.33 7.12 14.71
C TYR A 38 1.66 5.76 14.48
N VAL A 39 1.75 5.22 13.26
CA VAL A 39 1.11 3.94 12.94
C VAL A 39 1.66 2.79 13.80
N ARG A 40 2.96 2.75 14.09
CA ARG A 40 3.55 1.71 14.95
C ARG A 40 3.05 1.75 16.39
N GLU A 41 2.98 2.94 16.97
CA GLU A 41 2.55 3.13 18.35
C GLU A 41 1.11 2.64 18.52
N HIS A 42 0.21 3.09 17.64
CA HIS A 42 -1.20 2.68 17.65
C HIS A 42 -1.38 1.18 17.38
N VAL A 43 -0.70 0.62 16.38
CA VAL A 43 -0.76 -0.83 16.10
C VAL A 43 -0.32 -1.66 17.31
N ARG A 44 0.76 -1.26 17.98
CA ARG A 44 1.28 -1.95 19.18
C ARG A 44 0.26 -1.89 20.33
N ASP A 45 -0.30 -0.71 20.58
CA ASP A 45 -1.18 -0.50 21.72
C ASP A 45 -2.53 -1.21 21.52
N ILE A 46 -3.10 -1.15 20.30
CA ILE A 46 -4.30 -1.92 19.92
C ILE A 46 -4.03 -3.43 20.04
N ALA A 47 -2.91 -3.92 19.51
CA ALA A 47 -2.57 -5.35 19.59
C ALA A 47 -2.43 -5.81 21.05
N ARG A 48 -1.89 -4.95 21.94
CA ARG A 48 -1.82 -5.22 23.37
C ARG A 48 -3.21 -5.33 23.99
N TRP A 49 -4.12 -4.39 23.73
CA TRP A 49 -5.49 -4.46 24.25
C TRP A 49 -6.26 -5.69 23.74
N VAL A 50 -6.09 -6.03 22.46
CA VAL A 50 -6.64 -7.28 21.88
C VAL A 50 -6.08 -8.52 22.60
N SER A 51 -4.81 -8.52 23.00
CA SER A 51 -4.20 -9.62 23.75
C SER A 51 -4.70 -9.72 25.20
N GLN A 52 -5.13 -8.60 25.78
CA GLN A 52 -5.70 -8.52 27.12
C GLN A 52 -7.18 -8.94 27.17
N GLY A 53 -7.82 -9.11 26.02
CA GLY A 53 -9.22 -9.51 25.90
C GLY A 53 -10.21 -8.34 25.93
N ASP A 54 -9.74 -7.11 25.72
CA ASP A 54 -10.63 -5.96 25.58
C ASP A 54 -11.52 -6.12 24.33
N SER A 55 -12.78 -5.66 24.42
CA SER A 55 -13.72 -5.70 23.30
C SER A 55 -13.40 -4.65 22.23
N GLU A 56 -13.88 -4.86 21.00
CA GLU A 56 -13.71 -3.88 19.92
C GLU A 56 -14.22 -2.49 20.31
N ASP A 57 -15.40 -2.42 20.93
CA ASP A 57 -16.00 -1.15 21.36
C ASP A 57 -15.14 -0.43 22.39
N THR A 58 -14.58 -1.16 23.36
CA THR A 58 -13.67 -0.59 24.36
C THR A 58 -12.39 -0.08 23.70
N ILE A 59 -11.83 -0.84 22.76
CA ILE A 59 -10.61 -0.45 22.05
C ILE A 59 -10.86 0.78 21.16
N ARG A 60 -12.00 0.83 20.47
CA ARG A 60 -12.42 1.98 19.65
C ARG A 60 -12.62 3.25 20.50
N GLN A 61 -13.13 3.12 21.72
CA GLN A 61 -13.25 4.24 22.65
C GLN A 61 -11.89 4.73 23.19
N ARG A 62 -10.90 3.84 23.32
CA ARG A 62 -9.55 4.21 23.75
C ARG A 62 -8.76 4.91 22.64
N ASP A 63 -9.04 4.55 21.39
CA ASP A 63 -8.32 5.08 20.23
C ASP A 63 -9.28 5.42 19.06
N PRO A 64 -10.15 6.42 19.25
CA PRO A 64 -11.19 6.75 18.28
C PRO A 64 -10.60 7.34 17.00
N GLU A 65 -9.57 8.18 17.12
CA GLU A 65 -8.93 8.83 15.97
C GLU A 65 -8.30 7.80 15.03
N PHE A 66 -7.56 6.82 15.54
CA PHE A 66 -6.97 5.78 14.68
C PHE A 66 -8.04 4.89 14.05
N ALA A 67 -9.11 4.58 14.79
CA ALA A 67 -10.22 3.80 14.28
C ALA A 67 -11.00 4.53 13.17
N GLU A 68 -11.03 5.86 13.18
CA GLU A 68 -11.65 6.70 12.16
C GLU A 68 -10.74 6.94 10.95
N LEU A 69 -9.46 7.25 11.18
CA LEU A 69 -8.50 7.52 10.11
C LEU A 69 -8.07 6.25 9.36
N TYR A 70 -8.00 5.11 10.06
CA TYR A 70 -7.50 3.85 9.50
C TYR A 70 -8.46 2.68 9.82
N PRO A 71 -9.74 2.73 9.43
CA PRO A 71 -10.76 1.76 9.85
C PRO A 71 -10.43 0.33 9.44
N GLU A 72 -9.89 0.13 8.24
CA GLU A 72 -9.50 -1.20 7.76
C GLU A 72 -8.28 -1.77 8.49
N LEU A 73 -7.32 -0.91 8.86
CA LEU A 73 -6.17 -1.34 9.65
C LEU A 73 -6.59 -1.68 11.08
N PHE A 74 -7.41 -0.82 11.70
CA PHE A 74 -8.01 -1.08 12.99
C PHE A 74 -8.71 -2.44 13.01
N LYS A 75 -9.63 -2.68 12.06
CA LYS A 75 -10.35 -3.96 11.91
C LYS A 75 -9.40 -5.15 11.76
N LYS A 76 -8.34 -5.01 10.97
CA LYS A 76 -7.32 -6.08 10.79
C LYS A 76 -6.62 -6.44 12.09
N ILE A 77 -6.28 -5.45 12.91
CA ILE A 77 -5.61 -5.70 14.21
C ILE A 77 -6.57 -6.40 15.16
N ILE A 78 -7.82 -5.91 15.30
CA ILE A 78 -8.86 -6.54 16.13
C ILE A 78 -9.08 -8.00 15.74
N GLN A 79 -9.15 -8.27 14.43
CA GLN A 79 -9.38 -9.60 13.87
C GLN A 79 -8.12 -10.47 13.81
N ARG A 80 -6.97 -10.00 14.32
CA ARG A 80 -5.68 -10.71 14.31
C ARG A 80 -5.28 -11.18 12.91
N GLN A 81 -5.60 -10.39 11.89
CA GLN A 81 -5.24 -10.68 10.51
C GLN A 81 -3.76 -10.41 10.24
N ASP A 82 -3.27 -10.92 9.11
CA ASP A 82 -1.90 -10.67 8.66
C ASP A 82 -1.62 -9.16 8.44
N LEU A 83 -0.64 -8.65 9.19
CA LEU A 83 -0.16 -7.26 9.11
C LEU A 83 1.11 -7.11 8.27
N SER A 84 1.62 -8.17 7.64
CA SER A 84 2.82 -8.14 6.79
C SER A 84 2.78 -7.05 5.70
N PRO A 85 1.63 -6.76 5.04
CA PRO A 85 1.55 -5.66 4.07
C PRO A 85 1.83 -4.29 4.70
N ILE A 86 1.35 -4.07 5.93
CA ILE A 86 1.56 -2.81 6.67
C ILE A 86 3.01 -2.68 7.10
N GLN A 87 3.64 -3.76 7.56
CA GLN A 87 5.06 -3.76 7.90
C GLN A 87 5.95 -3.38 6.70
N THR A 88 5.58 -3.85 5.51
CA THR A 88 6.25 -3.43 4.26
C THR A 88 6.11 -1.93 4.03
N MET A 89 4.90 -1.38 4.18
CA MET A 89 4.65 0.05 4.00
C MET A 89 5.41 0.89 5.03
N LEU A 90 5.43 0.49 6.31
CA LEU A 90 6.22 1.15 7.35
C LEU A 90 7.72 1.14 7.06
N THR A 91 8.24 0.03 6.53
CA THR A 91 9.65 -0.06 6.12
C THR A 91 9.97 0.92 4.97
N MET A 92 9.01 1.15 4.06
CA MET A 92 9.21 2.14 2.99
C MET A 92 9.21 3.55 3.54
N LEU A 93 8.32 3.86 4.50
CA LEU A 93 8.31 5.16 5.18
C LEU A 93 9.63 5.44 5.92
N ASP A 94 10.21 4.45 6.60
CA ASP A 94 11.54 4.62 7.23
C ASP A 94 12.60 4.96 6.19
N ARG A 95 12.64 4.22 5.07
CA ARG A 95 13.62 4.47 4.00
C ARG A 95 13.43 5.84 3.36
N MET A 96 12.20 6.33 3.27
CA MET A 96 11.90 7.68 2.83
C MET A 96 12.40 8.72 3.83
N GLY A 97 12.16 8.51 5.12
CA GLY A 97 12.63 9.39 6.19
C GLY A 97 14.16 9.39 6.37
N GLU A 98 14.84 8.31 6.00
CA GLU A 98 16.31 8.22 5.93
C GLU A 98 16.89 8.85 4.64
N GLY A 99 16.05 9.31 3.70
CA GLY A 99 16.48 9.81 2.39
C GLY A 99 17.01 8.74 1.45
N ARG A 100 16.82 7.45 1.76
CA ARG A 100 17.26 6.31 0.92
C ARG A 100 16.33 6.02 -0.26
N LEU A 101 15.07 6.45 -0.18
CA LEU A 101 14.07 6.29 -1.23
C LEU A 101 13.24 7.57 -1.38
N SER A 102 12.88 7.91 -2.61
CA SER A 102 11.84 8.91 -2.87
C SER A 102 10.44 8.29 -2.66
N GLN A 103 9.42 9.14 -2.50
CA GLN A 103 8.01 8.70 -2.46
C GLN A 103 7.63 7.90 -3.71
N HIS A 104 8.09 8.34 -4.89
CA HIS A 104 7.84 7.66 -6.14
C HIS A 104 8.44 6.24 -6.12
N GLN A 105 9.71 6.10 -5.76
CA GLN A 105 10.37 4.80 -5.66
C GLN A 105 9.67 3.88 -4.66
N ALA A 106 9.27 4.41 -3.50
CA ALA A 106 8.50 3.68 -2.52
C ALA A 106 7.16 3.19 -3.09
N SER A 107 6.44 4.03 -3.85
CA SER A 107 5.17 3.68 -4.47
C SER A 107 5.30 2.55 -5.50
N ILE A 108 6.37 2.56 -6.31
CA ILE A 108 6.66 1.50 -7.28
C ILE A 108 6.94 0.18 -6.57
N ILE A 109 7.76 0.19 -5.52
CA ILE A 109 8.09 -1.01 -4.74
C ILE A 109 6.83 -1.63 -4.11
N VAL A 110 5.98 -0.80 -3.51
CA VAL A 110 4.73 -1.26 -2.90
C VAL A 110 3.77 -1.80 -3.97
N GLY A 111 3.60 -1.07 -5.08
CA GLY A 111 2.76 -1.48 -6.20
C GLY A 111 3.17 -2.83 -6.78
N GLN A 112 4.47 -3.02 -7.03
CA GLN A 112 5.00 -4.29 -7.53
C GLN A 112 4.72 -5.45 -6.57
N LYS A 113 4.93 -5.25 -5.26
CA LYS A 113 4.62 -6.28 -4.24
C LYS A 113 3.14 -6.65 -4.21
N LEU A 114 2.24 -5.69 -4.41
CA LEU A 114 0.81 -5.96 -4.46
C LEU A 114 0.43 -6.76 -5.72
N VAL A 115 0.99 -6.40 -6.87
CA VAL A 115 0.83 -7.16 -8.12
C VAL A 115 1.30 -8.60 -7.96
N ASP A 116 2.49 -8.79 -7.41
CA ASP A 116 3.07 -10.13 -7.21
C ASP A 116 2.27 -10.98 -6.24
N ARG A 117 1.68 -10.36 -5.21
CA ARG A 117 0.91 -11.07 -4.18
C ARG A 117 -0.53 -11.39 -4.60
N TYR A 118 -1.19 -10.49 -5.34
CA TYR A 118 -2.63 -10.61 -5.60
C TYR A 118 -2.99 -10.84 -7.07
N VAL A 119 -2.21 -10.33 -8.02
CA VAL A 119 -2.53 -10.37 -9.45
C VAL A 119 -1.83 -11.55 -10.14
N THR A 120 -0.52 -11.67 -9.98
CA THR A 120 0.30 -12.70 -10.64
C THR A 120 -0.18 -14.15 -10.37
N PRO A 121 -0.61 -14.52 -9.14
CA PRO A 121 -1.12 -15.87 -8.88
C PRO A 121 -2.41 -16.19 -9.66
N GLN A 122 -3.28 -15.22 -9.88
CA GLN A 122 -4.52 -15.39 -10.64
C GLN A 122 -4.24 -15.59 -12.13
N LEU A 123 -3.25 -14.88 -12.67
CA LEU A 123 -2.81 -15.01 -14.06
C LEU A 123 -2.20 -16.40 -14.33
N LYS A 124 -1.45 -16.95 -13.38
CA LYS A 124 -0.88 -18.31 -13.49
C LYS A 124 -1.94 -19.41 -13.28
N GLY A 125 -2.97 -19.16 -12.48
CA GLY A 125 -4.09 -20.09 -12.27
C GLY A 125 -4.98 -20.26 -13.51
N ASN A 126 -5.17 -19.20 -14.30
CA ASN A 126 -6.00 -19.23 -15.51
C ASN A 126 -5.28 -19.81 -16.75
N GLY A 127 -4.00 -20.16 -16.65
CA GLY A 127 -3.21 -20.74 -17.76
C GLY A 127 -3.17 -22.28 -17.80
N LYS A 128 -3.90 -22.97 -16.91
CA LYS A 128 -3.99 -24.45 -16.88
C LYS A 128 -5.41 -24.94 -17.17
N GLN A 129 -5.95 -24.60 -18.35
CA GLN A 129 -6.98 -25.44 -18.97
C GLN A 129 -6.67 -25.61 -20.46
N SER A 130 -6.85 -26.85 -20.92
CA SER A 130 -6.70 -27.38 -22.28
C SER A 130 -5.28 -27.49 -22.87
N ALA A 131 -4.67 -28.66 -22.68
CA ALA A 131 -4.06 -29.38 -23.79
C ALA A 131 -4.70 -30.78 -23.83
N PRO A 132 -5.20 -31.25 -24.98
CA PRO A 132 -5.71 -32.61 -25.15
C PRO A 132 -4.62 -33.67 -25.03
#